data_AF-A0A8T5RFI2-F1
#
_entry.id   AF-A0A8T5RFI2-F1
#
_cell.length_a   1.000
_cell.length_b   1.000
_cell.length_c   1.000
_cell.angle_alpha   90.00
_cell.angle_beta   90.00
_cell.angle_gamma   90.00
#
_symmetry.space_group_name_H-M   'P 1'
#
loop_
_entity.id
_entity.type
_entity.pdbx_description
1 polymer ?
#
loop_
_entity_poly.entity_id
_entity_poly.type
_entity_poly.pdbx_seq_one_letter_code
_entity_poly.pdbx_strand_id
1 'polypeptide(L)'
;MSDETHSTIQRNMVILLVSITIFLFITRILVNIFDFPLLLDGSRDVDFKILLQGLKNGLVNFYDPIPVPPGVPDWPPYYLYFWYFIFYPMGLVPFEVGVYIWDILRLITSSYIVIKGFKIIKNRTNLLWFYFTIAIGFFIDGWYNNCNFLIVFFLLFSYTSLEKEKVWLSGMFFALSTIKINSLLFIPVLLIVKKIKVKDLIYYVLPFILLCLPYIIFPDYLLQMLNNWTNTTPGIQGLTFLDPIIWKAVQPSHLMFLGFMAIIIFESLEKYKKKDQIRNALVLILIAFYIYISIVVMILPAIFNPI
;
A
#
# COMPACT_ATOMS: atom_id res chain seq x y z
N MET A 1 15.07 -17.72 19.61
CA MET A 1 15.90 -16.50 19.65
C MET A 1 15.73 -15.89 21.03
N SER A 2 16.77 -15.28 21.61
CA SER A 2 16.59 -14.50 22.85
C SER A 2 15.78 -13.24 22.57
N ASP A 3 15.01 -12.77 23.54
CA ASP A 3 14.23 -11.52 23.45
C ASP A 3 15.13 -10.31 23.14
N GLU A 4 16.38 -10.34 23.61
CA GLU A 4 17.41 -9.34 23.36
C GLU A 4 17.79 -9.23 21.87
N THR A 5 17.88 -10.38 21.18
CA THR A 5 18.17 -10.40 19.73
C THR A 5 17.00 -9.79 18.96
N HIS A 6 15.76 -10.08 19.36
CA HIS A 6 14.57 -9.49 18.72
C HIS A 6 14.49 -7.97 18.91
N SER A 7 14.73 -7.51 20.14
CA SER A 7 14.77 -6.09 20.48
C SER A 7 15.80 -5.32 19.64
N THR A 8 16.99 -5.90 19.48
CA THR A 8 18.05 -5.28 18.67
C THR A 8 17.66 -5.14 17.19
N ILE A 9 17.08 -6.19 16.57
CA ILE A 9 16.67 -6.14 15.16
C ILE A 9 15.55 -5.10 14.97
N GLN A 10 14.57 -5.04 15.88
CA GLN A 10 13.50 -4.03 15.82
C GLN A 10 14.03 -2.61 15.89
N ARG A 11 14.93 -2.35 16.85
CA ARG A 11 15.55 -1.03 17.01
C ARG A 11 16.29 -0.62 15.75
N ASN A 12 17.10 -1.52 15.19
CA ASN A 12 17.84 -1.25 13.95
C ASN A 12 16.89 -0.96 12.78
N MET A 13 15.78 -1.68 12.69
CA MET A 13 14.77 -1.44 11.67
C MET A 13 14.08 -0.07 11.83
N VAL A 14 13.72 0.32 13.06
CA VAL A 14 13.17 1.66 13.33
C VAL A 14 14.19 2.76 12.98
N ILE A 15 15.47 2.58 13.34
CA ILE A 15 16.54 3.51 12.97
C ILE A 15 16.63 3.63 11.45
N LEU A 16 16.56 2.52 10.70
CA LEU A 16 16.56 2.54 9.24
C LEU A 16 15.36 3.35 8.68
N LEU A 17 14.16 3.17 9.22
CA LEU A 17 12.99 3.96 8.80
C LEU A 17 13.16 5.47 9.07
N VAL A 18 13.76 5.82 10.22
CA VAL A 18 14.12 7.22 10.54
C VAL A 18 15.11 7.75 9.52
N SER A 19 16.17 6.99 9.21
CA SER A 19 17.17 7.39 8.21
C SER A 19 16.57 7.57 6.81
N ILE A 20 15.66 6.68 6.39
CA ILE A 20 14.93 6.83 5.13
C ILE A 20 14.08 8.11 5.14
N THR A 21 13.39 8.40 6.24
CA THR A 21 12.56 9.62 6.37
C THR A 21 13.42 10.89 6.27
N ILE A 22 14.55 10.93 6.96
CA ILE A 22 15.52 12.04 6.87
C ILE A 22 16.05 12.19 5.45
N PHE A 23 16.40 11.07 4.79
CA PHE A 23 16.83 11.08 3.40
C PHE A 23 15.74 11.65 2.47
N LEU A 24 14.48 11.25 2.64
CA LEU A 24 13.36 11.81 1.88
C LEU A 24 13.24 13.32 2.12
N PHE A 25 13.37 13.80 3.36
CA PHE A 25 13.32 15.24 3.65
C PHE A 25 14.44 16.00 2.95
N ILE A 26 15.68 15.51 3.04
CA ILE A 26 16.84 16.12 2.41
C ILE A 26 16.65 16.15 0.88
N THR A 27 16.24 15.03 0.28
CA THR A 27 16.00 14.98 -1.17
C THR A 27 14.91 15.94 -1.62
N ARG A 28 13.83 16.14 -0.85
CA ARG A 28 12.82 17.16 -1.19
C ARG A 28 13.40 18.58 -1.19
N ILE A 29 14.24 18.90 -0.22
CA ILE A 29 14.92 20.19 -0.14
C ILE A 29 15.85 20.38 -1.33
N LEU A 30 16.66 19.36 -1.66
CA LEU A 30 17.60 19.43 -2.78
C LEU A 30 16.88 19.59 -4.13
N VAL A 31 15.79 18.86 -4.37
CA VAL A 31 15.02 18.96 -5.62
C VAL A 31 14.39 20.35 -5.80
N ASN A 32 14.10 21.07 -4.71
CA ASN A 32 13.60 22.44 -4.80
C ASN A 32 14.70 23.47 -5.07
N ILE A 33 15.98 23.10 -4.97
CA ILE A 33 17.14 23.99 -5.14
C ILE A 33 17.86 23.74 -6.47
N PHE A 34 17.85 22.51 -6.95
CA PHE A 34 18.58 22.07 -8.15
C PHE A 34 17.62 21.52 -9.22
N ASP A 35 18.00 21.63 -10.48
CA ASP A 35 17.27 21.01 -11.58
C ASP A 35 17.52 19.50 -11.61
N PHE A 36 16.44 18.71 -11.48
CA PHE A 36 16.47 17.26 -11.61
C PHE A 36 15.79 16.80 -12.91
N PRO A 37 16.11 15.60 -13.42
CA PRO A 37 15.37 14.99 -14.52
C PRO A 37 13.86 14.97 -14.29
N LEU A 38 13.07 15.26 -15.34
CA LEU A 38 11.62 15.44 -15.28
C LEU A 38 10.89 14.31 -14.55
N LEU A 39 11.28 13.06 -14.79
CA LEU A 39 10.67 11.89 -14.14
C LEU A 39 10.88 11.89 -12.62
N LEU A 40 12.05 12.33 -12.14
CA LEU A 40 12.35 12.39 -10.71
C LEU A 40 11.61 13.53 -10.02
N ASP A 41 11.52 14.69 -10.66
CA ASP A 41 10.78 15.83 -10.11
C ASP A 41 9.26 15.60 -10.14
N GLY A 42 8.73 15.09 -11.26
CA GLY A 42 7.30 14.85 -11.45
C GLY A 42 6.74 13.71 -10.60
N SER A 43 7.50 12.64 -10.37
CA SER A 43 7.02 11.46 -9.64
C SER A 43 6.95 11.65 -8.12
N ARG A 44 7.70 12.60 -7.58
CA ARG A 44 7.75 12.89 -6.14
C ARG A 44 6.39 13.41 -5.65
N ASP A 45 5.94 12.87 -4.52
CA ASP A 45 4.70 13.28 -3.82
C ASP A 45 3.42 13.23 -4.67
N VAL A 46 3.47 12.55 -5.80
CA VAL A 46 2.44 12.61 -6.83
C VAL A 46 1.11 12.02 -6.36
N ASP A 47 1.12 10.93 -5.58
CA ASP A 47 -0.12 10.34 -5.06
C ASP A 47 -0.80 11.27 -4.06
N PHE A 48 -0.03 11.97 -3.24
CA PHE A 48 -0.54 12.99 -2.32
C PHE A 48 -1.11 14.18 -3.07
N LYS A 49 -0.43 14.64 -4.13
CA LYS A 49 -0.91 15.72 -5.00
C LYS A 49 -2.22 15.34 -5.68
N ILE A 50 -2.30 14.15 -6.25
CA ILE A 50 -3.50 13.60 -6.90
C ILE A 50 -4.66 13.58 -5.91
N LEU A 51 -4.45 13.03 -4.71
CA LEU A 51 -5.46 12.99 -3.65
C LEU A 51 -5.92 14.39 -3.21
N LEU A 52 -4.98 15.32 -3.04
CA LEU A 52 -5.29 16.69 -2.64
C LEU A 52 -6.10 17.43 -3.72
N GLN A 53 -5.78 17.23 -5.01
CA GLN A 53 -6.54 17.83 -6.11
C GLN A 53 -7.93 17.21 -6.24
N GLY A 54 -8.06 15.88 -6.13
CA GLY A 54 -9.36 15.21 -6.09
C GLY A 54 -10.23 15.72 -4.94
N LEU A 55 -9.64 15.95 -3.75
CA LEU A 55 -10.34 16.57 -2.63
C LEU A 55 -10.82 17.99 -2.96
N LYS A 56 -10.01 18.79 -3.66
CA LYS A 56 -10.33 20.17 -4.06
C LYS A 56 -11.43 20.27 -5.11
N ASN A 57 -11.62 19.24 -5.93
CA ASN A 57 -12.80 19.14 -6.83
C ASN A 57 -14.11 19.09 -6.03
N GLY A 58 -14.03 18.74 -4.74
CA GLY A 58 -15.16 18.63 -3.84
C GLY A 58 -15.74 17.22 -3.82
N LEU A 59 -16.68 17.03 -2.89
CA LEU A 59 -17.24 15.72 -2.58
C LEU A 59 -17.86 15.01 -3.80
N VAL A 60 -18.57 15.76 -4.65
CA VAL A 60 -19.29 15.22 -5.82
C VAL A 60 -18.37 14.89 -6.99
N ASN A 61 -17.27 15.62 -7.12
CA ASN A 61 -16.38 15.58 -8.28
C ASN A 61 -15.03 14.94 -7.92
N PHE A 62 -14.99 14.13 -6.85
CA PHE A 62 -13.75 13.54 -6.34
C PHE A 62 -13.04 12.67 -7.37
N TYR A 63 -13.79 12.03 -8.27
CA TYR A 63 -13.27 11.15 -9.33
C TYR A 63 -13.05 11.84 -10.67
N ASP A 64 -13.34 13.15 -10.77
CA ASP A 64 -13.12 13.91 -11.99
C ASP A 64 -11.63 13.96 -12.35
N PRO A 65 -11.28 14.08 -13.64
CA PRO A 65 -9.90 14.21 -14.08
C PRO A 65 -9.19 15.36 -13.36
N ILE A 66 -7.93 15.12 -12.99
CA ILE A 66 -7.10 16.10 -12.29
C ILE A 66 -5.81 16.33 -13.09
N PRO A 67 -5.30 17.58 -13.13
CA PRO A 67 -4.04 17.85 -13.82
C PRO A 67 -2.88 17.18 -13.09
N VAL A 68 -2.18 16.28 -13.79
CA VAL A 68 -0.94 15.65 -13.31
C VAL A 68 0.30 16.44 -13.76
N PRO A 69 1.41 16.39 -13.01
CA PRO A 69 2.68 16.99 -13.44
C PRO A 69 3.17 16.42 -14.78
N PRO A 70 3.89 17.19 -15.61
CA PRO A 70 4.56 16.67 -16.79
C PRO A 70 5.49 15.50 -16.44
N GLY A 71 5.51 14.46 -17.28
CA GLY A 71 6.30 13.25 -17.04
C GLY A 71 5.67 12.23 -16.07
N VAL A 72 4.48 12.52 -15.53
CA VAL A 72 3.67 11.55 -14.77
C VAL A 72 2.52 11.09 -15.66
N PRO A 73 2.26 9.77 -15.76
CA PRO A 73 1.07 9.29 -16.44
C PRO A 73 -0.21 9.80 -15.77
N ASP A 74 -1.29 9.93 -16.53
CA ASP A 74 -2.60 10.34 -16.00
C ASP A 74 -3.12 9.26 -15.04
N TRP A 75 -2.92 9.49 -13.74
CA TRP A 75 -3.26 8.59 -12.66
C TRP A 75 -4.56 9.08 -12.03
N PRO A 76 -5.72 8.52 -12.42
CA PRO A 76 -6.98 8.94 -11.81
C PRO A 76 -7.00 8.52 -10.34
N PRO A 77 -7.74 9.24 -9.48
CA PRO A 77 -8.00 8.75 -8.13
C PRO A 77 -8.80 7.44 -8.20
N TYR A 78 -8.21 6.35 -7.70
CA TYR A 78 -8.85 5.01 -7.65
C TYR A 78 -9.12 4.53 -6.20
N TYR A 79 -9.07 5.46 -5.25
CA TYR A 79 -9.37 5.23 -3.84
C TYR A 79 -10.87 5.10 -3.58
N LEU A 80 -11.26 4.30 -2.58
CA LEU A 80 -12.67 4.22 -2.18
C LEU A 80 -13.14 5.53 -1.55
N TYR A 81 -14.39 5.89 -1.78
CA TYR A 81 -14.96 7.20 -1.51
C TYR A 81 -14.89 7.63 -0.05
N PHE A 82 -14.98 6.68 0.89
CA PHE A 82 -14.82 6.97 2.32
C PHE A 82 -13.44 7.59 2.64
N TRP A 83 -12.45 7.37 1.77
CA TRP A 83 -11.12 7.95 1.88
C TRP A 83 -11.14 9.48 1.82
N TYR A 84 -12.08 10.08 1.10
CA TYR A 84 -12.29 11.54 1.09
C TYR A 84 -12.35 12.08 2.52
N PHE A 85 -13.15 11.46 3.39
CA PHE A 85 -13.35 11.92 4.76
C PHE A 85 -12.13 11.71 5.64
N ILE A 86 -11.40 10.60 5.44
CA ILE A 86 -10.19 10.31 6.23
C ILE A 86 -9.05 11.24 5.84
N PHE A 87 -8.93 11.55 4.54
CA PHE A 87 -7.87 12.42 4.02
C PHE A 87 -8.19 13.92 4.14
N TYR A 88 -9.46 14.30 4.33
CA TYR A 88 -9.90 15.70 4.40
C TYR A 88 -9.06 16.63 5.28
N PRO A 89 -8.58 16.24 6.48
CA PRO A 89 -7.71 17.10 7.29
C PRO A 89 -6.43 17.55 6.57
N MET A 90 -5.89 16.73 5.66
CA MET A 90 -4.72 17.09 4.84
C MET A 90 -5.05 18.18 3.80
N GLY A 91 -6.31 18.32 3.41
CA GLY A 91 -6.77 19.39 2.53
C GLY A 91 -6.92 20.76 3.20
N LEU A 92 -6.88 20.80 4.53
CA LEU A 92 -6.99 22.03 5.31
C LEU A 92 -5.63 22.70 5.57
N VAL A 93 -4.53 22.03 5.22
CA VAL A 93 -3.17 22.52 5.43
C VAL A 93 -2.48 22.81 4.08
N PRO A 94 -1.47 23.70 4.04
CA PRO A 94 -0.64 23.89 2.85
C PRO A 94 -0.01 22.56 2.39
N PHE A 95 0.14 22.37 1.08
CA PHE A 95 0.62 21.12 0.49
C PHE A 95 1.96 20.68 1.08
N GLU A 96 2.90 21.61 1.20
CA GLU A 96 4.25 21.37 1.73
C GLU A 96 4.19 20.87 3.17
N VAL A 97 3.32 21.47 3.99
CA VAL A 97 3.12 21.07 5.39
C VAL A 97 2.43 19.70 5.46
N GLY A 98 1.41 19.47 4.64
CA GLY A 98 0.67 18.21 4.56
C GLY A 98 1.58 17.03 4.24
N VAL A 99 2.49 17.19 3.28
CA VAL A 99 3.50 16.18 2.91
C VAL A 99 4.36 15.76 4.10
N TYR A 100 4.91 16.72 4.86
CA TYR A 100 5.75 16.39 6.02
C TYR A 100 4.95 15.76 7.17
N ILE A 101 3.72 16.20 7.41
CA ILE A 101 2.82 15.56 8.38
C ILE A 101 2.58 14.10 7.97
N TRP A 102 2.37 13.86 6.67
CA TRP A 102 2.15 12.53 6.12
C TRP A 102 3.35 11.60 6.31
N ASP A 103 4.57 12.10 6.07
CA ASP A 103 5.79 11.35 6.33
C ASP A 103 5.98 10.99 7.80
N ILE A 104 5.72 11.94 8.72
CA ILE A 104 5.80 11.68 10.16
C ILE A 104 4.78 10.62 10.55
N LEU A 105 3.55 10.70 10.03
CA LEU A 105 2.53 9.69 10.25
C LEU A 105 2.96 8.32 9.73
N ARG A 106 3.57 8.26 8.53
CA ARG A 106 4.15 7.03 7.97
C ARG A 106 5.22 6.45 8.89
N LEU A 107 6.15 7.27 9.36
CA LEU A 107 7.23 6.85 10.26
C LEU A 107 6.68 6.26 11.55
N ILE A 108 5.76 6.95 12.22
CA ILE A 108 5.17 6.51 13.49
C ILE A 108 4.43 5.18 13.31
N THR A 109 3.55 5.11 12.32
CA THR A 109 2.73 3.91 12.05
C THR A 109 3.57 2.72 11.60
N SER A 110 4.55 2.92 10.71
CA SER A 110 5.43 1.84 10.24
C SER A 110 6.37 1.36 11.33
N SER A 111 6.87 2.27 12.17
CA SER A 111 7.64 1.90 13.37
C SER A 111 6.79 1.05 14.33
N TYR A 112 5.53 1.43 14.53
CA TYR A 112 4.59 0.63 15.31
C TYR A 112 4.35 -0.76 14.69
N ILE A 113 4.20 -0.84 13.37
CA ILE A 113 4.06 -2.12 12.65
C ILE A 113 5.29 -3.00 12.86
N VAL A 114 6.51 -2.45 12.76
CA VAL A 114 7.76 -3.17 13.04
C VAL A 114 7.77 -3.69 14.49
N ILE A 115 7.46 -2.82 15.46
CA ILE A 115 7.42 -3.16 16.88
C ILE A 115 6.28 -4.14 17.22
N LYS A 116 5.22 -4.28 16.42
CA LYS A 116 4.16 -5.26 16.69
C LYS A 116 4.29 -6.52 15.86
N GLY A 117 4.89 -6.44 14.68
CA GLY A 117 5.07 -7.54 13.75
C GLY A 117 5.86 -8.70 14.37
N PHE A 118 6.84 -8.42 15.22
CA PHE A 118 7.59 -9.47 15.91
C PHE A 118 6.72 -10.36 16.82
N LYS A 119 5.60 -9.86 17.33
CA LYS A 119 4.71 -10.66 18.18
C LYS A 119 3.93 -11.68 17.36
N ILE A 120 3.82 -11.44 16.06
CA ILE A 120 3.13 -12.30 15.11
C ILE A 120 4.11 -13.30 14.49
N ILE A 121 5.34 -12.85 14.21
CA ILE A 121 6.33 -13.60 13.43
C ILE A 121 7.35 -14.25 14.34
N LYS A 122 7.28 -15.57 14.49
CA LYS A 122 8.18 -16.33 15.38
C LYS A 122 9.49 -16.69 14.70
N ASN A 123 9.46 -16.91 13.39
CA ASN A 123 10.62 -17.33 12.62
C ASN A 123 11.52 -16.14 12.24
N ARG A 124 12.82 -16.23 12.55
CA ARG A 124 13.80 -15.16 12.25
C ARG A 124 13.87 -14.82 10.77
N THR A 125 13.91 -15.82 9.90
CA THR A 125 14.02 -15.63 8.45
C THR A 125 12.77 -14.94 7.91
N ASN A 126 11.59 -15.34 8.37
CA ASN A 126 10.32 -14.69 7.99
C ASN A 126 10.28 -13.22 8.48
N LEU A 127 10.80 -12.95 9.68
CA LEU A 127 10.89 -11.60 10.23
C LEU A 127 11.85 -10.70 9.41
N LEU A 128 12.99 -11.23 8.99
CA LEU A 128 13.92 -10.48 8.14
C LEU A 128 13.31 -10.18 6.76
N TRP A 129 12.59 -11.14 6.18
CA TRP A 129 11.83 -10.91 4.94
C TRP A 129 10.74 -9.85 5.11
N PHE A 130 10.06 -9.84 6.26
CA PHE A 130 9.13 -8.77 6.59
C PHE A 130 9.80 -7.41 6.59
N TYR A 131 10.88 -7.27 7.34
CA TYR A 131 11.54 -5.99 7.50
C TYR A 131 12.16 -5.51 6.19
N PHE A 132 12.66 -6.42 5.36
CA PHE A 132 13.11 -6.10 4.01
C PHE A 132 11.98 -5.53 3.14
N THR A 133 10.83 -6.21 3.08
CA THR A 133 9.66 -5.73 2.31
C THR A 133 9.05 -4.44 2.86
N ILE A 134 9.04 -4.28 4.19
CA ILE A 134 8.67 -3.02 4.85
C ILE A 134 9.64 -1.90 4.46
N ALA A 135 10.97 -2.12 4.51
CA ALA A 135 11.95 -1.07 4.22
C ALA A 135 11.82 -0.53 2.79
N ILE A 136 11.76 -1.44 1.80
CA ILE A 136 11.61 -1.07 0.39
C ILE A 136 10.25 -0.42 0.16
N GLY A 137 9.18 -1.04 0.67
CA GLY A 137 7.83 -0.50 0.56
C GLY A 137 7.71 0.89 1.18
N PHE A 138 8.31 1.12 2.35
CA PHE A 138 8.33 2.41 3.05
C PHE A 138 9.05 3.49 2.24
N PHE A 139 10.20 3.16 1.65
CA PHE A 139 10.95 4.09 0.80
C PHE A 139 10.11 4.52 -0.41
N ILE A 140 9.54 3.56 -1.13
CA ILE A 140 8.75 3.83 -2.34
C ILE A 140 7.46 4.57 -1.99
N ASP A 141 6.75 4.10 -0.96
CA ASP A 141 5.55 4.76 -0.46
C ASP A 141 5.83 6.20 -0.02
N GLY A 142 7.02 6.48 0.51
CA GLY A 142 7.47 7.83 0.85
C GLY A 142 7.89 8.70 -0.31
N TRP A 143 8.51 8.13 -1.34
CA TRP A 143 8.84 8.87 -2.57
C TRP A 143 7.57 9.42 -3.25
N TYR A 144 6.55 8.57 -3.41
CA TYR A 144 5.29 8.95 -4.06
C TYR A 144 4.28 9.61 -3.09
N ASN A 145 4.56 9.58 -1.78
CA ASN A 145 3.63 9.88 -0.69
C ASN A 145 2.27 9.18 -0.78
N ASN A 146 2.31 7.88 -1.01
CA ASN A 146 1.13 7.02 -1.03
C ASN A 146 0.67 6.68 0.42
N CYS A 147 -0.38 5.87 0.55
CA CYS A 147 -1.05 5.52 1.80
C CYS A 147 -0.94 4.03 2.15
N ASN A 148 -0.02 3.26 1.56
CA ASN A 148 0.06 1.81 1.78
C ASN A 148 0.45 1.48 3.23
N PHE A 149 1.16 2.38 3.92
CA PHE A 149 1.46 2.22 5.33
C PHE A 149 0.20 2.13 6.21
N LEU A 150 -0.85 2.90 5.88
CA LEU A 150 -2.13 2.84 6.59
C LEU A 150 -2.87 1.54 6.28
N ILE A 151 -2.81 1.06 5.03
CA ILE A 151 -3.36 -0.24 4.66
C ILE A 151 -2.75 -1.34 5.52
N VAL A 152 -1.42 -1.40 5.61
CA VAL A 152 -0.72 -2.42 6.42
C VAL A 152 -1.00 -2.23 7.91
N PHE A 153 -1.07 -0.99 8.39
CA PHE A 153 -1.46 -0.67 9.76
C PHE A 153 -2.84 -1.26 10.09
N PHE A 154 -3.86 -0.97 9.28
CA PHE A 154 -5.21 -1.48 9.50
C PHE A 154 -5.29 -3.01 9.36
N LEU A 155 -4.57 -3.61 8.42
CA LEU A 155 -4.51 -5.08 8.27
C LEU A 155 -3.84 -5.75 9.48
N LEU A 156 -2.79 -5.15 10.04
CA LEU A 156 -2.16 -5.62 11.27
C LEU A 156 -3.17 -5.59 12.45
N PHE A 157 -3.92 -4.50 12.59
CA PHE A 157 -4.97 -4.40 13.61
C PHE A 157 -6.12 -5.38 13.36
N SER A 158 -6.48 -5.61 12.10
CA SER A 158 -7.46 -6.60 11.71
C SER A 158 -7.01 -8.01 12.11
N TYR A 159 -5.78 -8.40 11.77
CA TYR A 159 -5.20 -9.70 12.09
C TYR A 159 -5.05 -9.91 13.59
N THR A 160 -4.50 -8.93 14.31
CA THR A 160 -4.29 -9.05 15.77
C THR A 160 -5.60 -9.03 16.57
N SER A 161 -6.65 -8.40 16.05
CA SER A 161 -8.00 -8.49 16.64
C SER A 161 -8.62 -9.87 16.42
N LEU A 162 -8.39 -10.48 15.26
CA LEU A 162 -8.80 -11.86 14.97
C LEU A 162 -8.14 -12.85 15.92
N GLU A 163 -6.83 -12.74 16.17
CA GLU A 163 -6.10 -13.59 17.12
C GLU A 163 -6.60 -13.45 18.58
N LYS A 164 -7.32 -12.37 18.88
CA LYS A 164 -7.95 -12.12 20.19
C LYS A 164 -9.46 -12.42 20.18
N GLU A 165 -9.93 -13.14 19.16
CA GLU A 165 -11.33 -13.54 18.99
C GLU A 165 -12.31 -12.36 18.83
N LYS A 166 -11.81 -11.15 18.53
CA LYS A 166 -12.63 -9.94 18.29
C LYS A 166 -12.97 -9.81 16.80
N VAL A 167 -13.79 -10.72 16.28
CA VAL A 167 -14.08 -10.86 14.85
C VAL A 167 -14.71 -9.61 14.21
N TRP A 168 -15.63 -8.94 14.88
CA TRP A 168 -16.23 -7.69 14.37
C TRP A 168 -15.21 -6.56 14.25
N LEU A 169 -14.34 -6.41 15.25
CA LEU A 169 -13.27 -5.42 15.23
C LEU A 169 -12.25 -5.74 14.14
N SER A 170 -11.95 -7.03 13.93
CA SER A 170 -11.15 -7.49 12.80
C SER A 170 -11.75 -7.04 11.46
N GLY A 171 -13.06 -7.24 11.30
CA GLY A 171 -13.83 -6.81 10.14
C GLY A 171 -13.83 -5.31 9.90
N MET A 172 -14.01 -4.49 10.95
CA MET A 172 -13.97 -3.03 10.86
C MET A 172 -12.60 -2.52 10.40
N PHE A 173 -11.51 -3.03 10.99
CA PHE A 173 -10.17 -2.67 10.56
C PHE A 173 -9.86 -3.16 9.14
N PHE A 174 -10.35 -4.33 8.74
CA PHE A 174 -10.25 -4.77 7.35
C PHE A 174 -10.99 -3.82 6.40
N ALA A 175 -12.23 -3.43 6.72
CA ALA A 175 -12.97 -2.49 5.90
C ALA A 175 -12.22 -1.17 5.75
N LEU A 176 -11.63 -0.63 6.83
CA LEU A 176 -10.78 0.57 6.77
C LEU A 176 -9.51 0.38 5.93
N SER A 177 -8.98 -0.84 5.77
CA SER A 177 -7.82 -1.08 4.91
C SER A 177 -8.17 -1.10 3.42
N THR A 178 -9.46 -1.20 3.06
CA THR A 178 -9.94 -1.22 1.66
C THR A 178 -9.91 0.14 0.97
N ILE A 179 -9.19 1.13 1.53
CA ILE A 179 -8.85 2.41 0.88
C ILE A 179 -8.44 2.19 -0.59
N LYS A 180 -7.67 1.12 -0.83
CA LYS A 180 -7.48 0.51 -2.15
C LYS A 180 -8.14 -0.87 -2.16
N ILE A 181 -8.81 -1.21 -3.27
CA ILE A 181 -9.51 -2.50 -3.46
C ILE A 181 -8.56 -3.72 -3.28
N ASN A 182 -7.26 -3.53 -3.50
CA ASN A 182 -6.24 -4.58 -3.44
C ASN A 182 -6.19 -5.27 -2.06
N SER A 183 -6.57 -4.55 -0.99
CA SER A 183 -6.67 -5.11 0.36
C SER A 183 -7.69 -6.24 0.47
N LEU A 184 -8.63 -6.38 -0.47
CA LEU A 184 -9.56 -7.51 -0.51
C LEU A 184 -8.83 -8.87 -0.59
N LEU A 185 -7.61 -8.92 -1.14
CA LEU A 185 -6.78 -10.13 -1.18
C LEU A 185 -6.45 -10.69 0.22
N PHE A 186 -6.57 -9.88 1.28
CA PHE A 186 -6.43 -10.35 2.65
C PHE A 186 -7.41 -11.46 3.01
N ILE A 187 -8.65 -11.39 2.53
CA ILE A 187 -9.69 -12.38 2.84
C ILE A 187 -9.37 -13.75 2.24
N PRO A 188 -9.06 -13.89 0.92
CA PRO A 188 -8.52 -15.13 0.36
C PRO A 188 -7.31 -15.66 1.13
N VAL A 189 -6.37 -14.81 1.52
CA VAL A 189 -5.20 -15.24 2.31
C VAL A 189 -5.64 -15.86 3.63
N LEU A 190 -6.51 -15.21 4.41
CA LEU A 190 -7.02 -15.74 5.68
C LEU A 190 -7.80 -17.05 5.51
N LEU A 191 -8.56 -17.20 4.43
CA LEU A 191 -9.26 -18.45 4.08
C LEU A 191 -8.28 -19.58 3.74
N ILE A 192 -7.27 -19.31 2.89
CA ILE A 192 -6.25 -20.28 2.46
C ILE A 192 -5.45 -20.77 3.68
N VAL A 193 -5.05 -19.86 4.56
CA VAL A 193 -4.33 -20.22 5.79
C VAL A 193 -5.25 -20.76 6.89
N LYS A 194 -6.55 -20.86 6.62
CA LYS A 194 -7.60 -21.39 7.51
C LYS A 194 -7.72 -20.61 8.83
N LYS A 195 -7.44 -19.31 8.81
CA LYS A 195 -7.65 -18.39 9.95
C LYS A 195 -9.11 -17.99 10.11
N ILE A 196 -9.88 -18.00 9.02
CA ILE A 196 -11.32 -17.79 9.00
C ILE A 196 -12.00 -18.87 8.15
N LYS A 197 -13.30 -19.09 8.33
CA LYS A 197 -14.15 -19.94 7.49
C LYS A 197 -15.05 -19.07 6.61
N VAL A 198 -15.66 -19.69 5.59
CA VAL A 198 -16.61 -18.99 4.69
C VAL A 198 -17.76 -18.34 5.46
N LYS A 199 -18.27 -19.00 6.52
CA LYS A 199 -19.33 -18.43 7.37
C LYS A 199 -18.91 -17.17 8.12
N ASP A 200 -17.61 -16.97 8.33
CA ASP A 200 -17.06 -15.81 9.06
C ASP A 200 -16.92 -14.59 8.13
N LEU A 201 -17.15 -14.74 6.81
CA LEU A 201 -17.07 -13.65 5.85
C LEU A 201 -18.04 -12.51 6.16
N ILE A 202 -19.17 -12.79 6.81
CA ILE A 202 -20.14 -11.77 7.21
C ILE A 202 -19.50 -10.66 8.06
N TYR A 203 -18.53 -11.00 8.91
CA TYR A 203 -17.85 -10.05 9.78
C TYR A 203 -16.99 -9.06 8.99
N TYR A 204 -16.55 -9.42 7.78
CA TYR A 204 -15.70 -8.60 6.92
C TYR A 204 -16.51 -7.88 5.84
N VAL A 205 -17.48 -8.58 5.26
CA VAL A 205 -18.34 -8.05 4.19
C VAL A 205 -19.28 -6.96 4.71
N LEU A 206 -19.90 -7.15 5.88
CA LEU A 206 -20.88 -6.17 6.37
C LEU A 206 -20.24 -4.80 6.67
N PRO A 207 -19.11 -4.69 7.41
CA PRO A 207 -18.44 -3.40 7.60
C PRO A 207 -17.96 -2.77 6.28
N PHE A 208 -17.53 -3.58 5.31
CA PHE A 208 -17.15 -3.09 3.98
C PHE A 208 -18.34 -2.48 3.24
N ILE A 209 -19.48 -3.17 3.20
CA ILE A 209 -20.72 -2.64 2.58
C ILE A 209 -21.14 -1.32 3.24
N LEU A 210 -21.00 -1.20 4.57
CA LEU A 210 -21.30 0.05 5.27
C LEU A 210 -20.39 1.20 4.84
N LEU A 211 -19.09 0.97 4.65
CA LEU A 211 -18.18 2.00 4.10
C LEU A 211 -18.50 2.33 2.64
N CYS A 212 -19.10 1.40 1.90
CA CYS A 212 -19.53 1.59 0.52
C CYS A 212 -20.95 2.18 0.40
N LEU A 213 -21.66 2.49 1.49
CA LEU A 213 -22.99 3.12 1.44
C LEU A 213 -23.06 4.37 0.54
N PRO A 214 -22.05 5.26 0.49
CA PRO A 214 -22.08 6.40 -0.41
C PRO A 214 -22.24 6.02 -1.88
N TYR A 215 -21.71 4.87 -2.32
CA TYR A 215 -21.88 4.38 -3.69
C TYR A 215 -23.29 3.85 -3.99
N ILE A 216 -24.04 3.46 -2.95
CA ILE A 216 -25.43 3.04 -3.08
C ILE A 216 -26.33 4.29 -3.17
N ILE A 217 -26.00 5.32 -2.40
CA ILE A 217 -26.74 6.59 -2.38
C ILE A 217 -26.44 7.41 -3.64
N PHE A 218 -25.20 7.37 -4.13
CA PHE A 218 -24.72 8.11 -5.30
C PHE A 218 -24.09 7.13 -6.30
N PRO A 219 -24.90 6.43 -7.13
CA PRO A 219 -24.43 5.37 -8.02
C PRO A 219 -23.43 5.84 -9.08
N ASP A 220 -23.49 7.11 -9.47
CA ASP A 220 -22.55 7.71 -10.43
C ASP A 220 -21.10 7.64 -9.92
N TYR A 221 -20.87 7.71 -8.60
CA TYR A 221 -19.53 7.57 -8.03
C TYR A 221 -18.98 6.16 -8.19
N LEU A 222 -19.84 5.14 -8.16
CA LEU A 222 -19.41 3.76 -8.39
C LEU A 222 -18.99 3.60 -9.84
N LEU A 223 -19.79 4.12 -10.78
CA LEU A 223 -19.49 4.06 -12.21
C LEU A 223 -18.20 4.83 -12.55
N GLN A 224 -18.03 6.04 -12.02
CA GLN A 224 -16.81 6.83 -12.21
C GLN A 224 -15.57 6.11 -11.65
N MET A 225 -15.65 5.58 -10.42
CA MET A 225 -14.56 4.83 -9.81
C MET A 225 -14.23 3.58 -10.64
N LEU A 226 -15.23 2.79 -11.06
CA LEU A 226 -15.02 1.60 -11.89
C LEU A 226 -14.40 1.94 -13.25
N ASN A 227 -14.84 3.02 -13.90
CA ASN A 227 -14.27 3.50 -15.15
C ASN A 227 -12.78 3.88 -14.98
N ASN A 228 -12.44 4.58 -13.89
CA ASN A 228 -11.05 4.91 -13.56
C ASN A 228 -10.18 3.65 -13.35
N TRP A 229 -10.76 2.56 -12.82
CA TRP A 229 -10.08 1.27 -12.69
C TRP A 229 -9.85 0.60 -14.05
N THR A 230 -10.80 0.65 -14.98
CA THR A 230 -10.72 -0.04 -16.28
C THR A 230 -10.01 0.76 -17.38
N ASN A 231 -9.86 2.08 -17.23
CA ASN A 231 -9.21 2.93 -18.23
C ASN A 231 -7.71 2.57 -18.40
N THR A 232 -7.22 2.47 -19.63
CA THR A 232 -5.79 2.26 -19.88
C THR A 232 -5.00 3.49 -19.48
N THR A 233 -3.97 3.33 -18.65
CA THR A 233 -3.07 4.42 -18.27
C THR A 233 -2.02 4.64 -19.37
N PRO A 234 -1.95 5.82 -20.01
CA PRO A 234 -0.90 6.13 -20.98
C PRO A 234 0.50 5.86 -20.40
N GLY A 235 1.47 5.40 -21.20
CA GLY A 235 2.82 5.08 -20.71
C GLY A 235 2.95 3.82 -19.83
N ILE A 236 1.85 3.09 -19.57
CA ILE A 236 1.89 1.74 -19.00
C ILE A 236 1.63 0.73 -20.12
N GLN A 237 2.62 -0.08 -20.44
CA GLN A 237 2.52 -1.13 -21.47
C GLN A 237 3.23 -2.38 -20.96
N GLY A 238 2.63 -3.56 -21.17
CA GLY A 238 3.26 -4.83 -20.84
C GLY A 238 3.11 -5.84 -21.97
N LEU A 239 3.44 -7.10 -21.69
CA LEU A 239 3.41 -8.18 -22.66
C LEU A 239 1.98 -8.71 -22.94
N THR A 240 1.01 -8.35 -22.11
CA THR A 240 -0.35 -8.89 -22.09
C THR A 240 -1.39 -7.76 -22.03
N PHE A 241 -2.60 -8.04 -22.54
CA PHE A 241 -3.72 -7.09 -22.45
C PHE A 241 -4.20 -6.84 -21.00
N LEU A 242 -3.76 -7.66 -20.04
CA LEU A 242 -4.10 -7.53 -18.63
C LEU A 242 -3.15 -6.59 -17.87
N ASP A 243 -1.99 -6.24 -18.43
CA ASP A 243 -0.98 -5.47 -17.70
C ASP A 243 -1.46 -4.10 -17.19
N PRO A 244 -2.30 -3.33 -17.92
CA PRO A 244 -2.86 -2.09 -17.37
C PRO A 244 -3.71 -2.32 -16.11
N ILE A 245 -4.38 -3.47 -16.01
CA ILE A 245 -5.19 -3.86 -14.84
C ILE A 245 -4.28 -4.39 -13.72
N ILE A 246 -3.34 -5.28 -14.06
CA ILE A 246 -2.41 -5.89 -13.11
C ILE A 246 -1.53 -4.82 -12.46
N TRP A 247 -1.07 -3.82 -13.23
CA TRP A 247 -0.30 -2.69 -12.72
C TRP A 247 -1.06 -1.94 -11.62
N LYS A 248 -2.34 -1.64 -11.82
CA LYS A 248 -3.18 -0.97 -10.81
C LYS A 248 -3.44 -1.84 -9.59
N ALA A 249 -3.58 -3.15 -9.81
CA ALA A 249 -3.79 -4.11 -8.74
C ALA A 249 -2.52 -4.33 -7.89
N VAL A 250 -1.33 -4.30 -8.51
CA VAL A 250 -0.08 -4.66 -7.85
C VAL A 250 1.06 -3.76 -8.30
N GLN A 251 1.18 -2.61 -7.63
CA GLN A 251 2.23 -1.64 -7.85
C GLN A 251 3.46 -1.93 -6.98
N PRO A 252 4.64 -1.42 -7.36
CA PRO A 252 5.84 -1.47 -6.53
C PRO A 252 5.61 -0.99 -5.08
N SER A 253 4.82 0.08 -4.92
CA SER A 253 4.44 0.63 -3.61
C SER A 253 3.65 -0.33 -2.72
N HIS A 254 3.03 -1.37 -3.30
CA HIS A 254 2.28 -2.40 -2.57
C HIS A 254 3.17 -3.47 -1.92
N LEU A 255 4.51 -3.39 -2.04
CA LEU A 255 5.42 -4.41 -1.48
C LEU A 255 5.27 -4.57 0.04
N MET A 256 4.98 -3.49 0.76
CA MET A 256 4.71 -3.54 2.21
C MET A 256 3.48 -4.42 2.53
N PHE A 257 2.43 -4.25 1.73
CA PHE A 257 1.19 -5.01 1.83
C PHE A 257 1.39 -6.47 1.44
N LEU A 258 2.04 -6.74 0.30
CA LEU A 258 2.35 -8.09 -0.16
C LEU A 258 3.26 -8.83 0.83
N GLY A 259 4.24 -8.12 1.40
CA GLY A 259 5.11 -8.64 2.45
C GLY A 259 4.32 -9.10 3.67
N PHE A 260 3.38 -8.28 4.14
CA PHE A 260 2.50 -8.64 5.25
C PHE A 260 1.63 -9.88 4.92
N MET A 261 1.04 -9.96 3.73
CA MET A 261 0.30 -11.15 3.27
C MET A 261 1.18 -12.40 3.23
N ALA A 262 2.37 -12.29 2.64
CA ALA A 262 3.31 -13.40 2.48
C ALA A 262 3.71 -13.99 3.82
N ILE A 263 3.86 -13.16 4.86
CA ILE A 263 4.21 -13.63 6.20
C ILE A 263 3.11 -14.42 6.85
N ILE A 264 1.85 -14.00 6.71
CA ILE A 264 0.72 -14.78 7.23
C ILE A 264 0.73 -16.17 6.60
N ILE A 265 1.03 -16.25 5.30
CA ILE A 265 1.23 -17.53 4.60
C ILE A 265 2.43 -18.27 5.17
N PHE A 266 3.61 -17.66 5.27
CA PHE A 266 4.83 -18.31 5.75
C PHE A 266 4.71 -18.86 7.17
N GLU A 267 4.12 -18.10 8.10
CA GLU A 267 3.87 -18.56 9.46
C GLU A 267 2.88 -19.74 9.47
N SER A 268 1.88 -19.73 8.58
CA SER A 268 0.96 -20.88 8.45
C SER A 268 1.63 -22.14 7.89
N LEU A 269 2.74 -21.97 7.16
CA LEU A 269 3.49 -23.06 6.55
C LEU A 269 4.45 -23.75 7.54
N GLU A 270 4.69 -23.19 8.72
CA GLU A 270 5.69 -23.69 9.68
C GLU A 270 5.48 -25.15 10.10
N LYS A 271 4.24 -25.65 10.01
CA LYS A 271 3.83 -27.04 10.29
C LYS A 271 4.17 -28.05 9.19
N TYR A 272 4.58 -27.61 8.00
CA TYR A 272 4.82 -28.49 6.85
C TYR A 272 6.29 -28.80 6.66
N LYS A 273 6.60 -30.05 6.26
CA LYS A 273 7.98 -30.54 6.05
C LYS A 273 8.75 -29.78 4.96
N LYS A 274 8.06 -29.31 3.91
CA LYS A 274 8.66 -28.59 2.76
C LYS A 274 8.52 -27.07 2.86
N LYS A 275 8.28 -26.52 4.05
CA LYS A 275 8.02 -25.08 4.26
C LYS A 275 9.08 -24.17 3.63
N ASP A 276 10.35 -24.51 3.76
CA ASP A 276 11.45 -23.66 3.26
C ASP A 276 11.47 -23.62 1.72
N GLN A 277 11.19 -24.75 1.06
CA GLN A 277 11.09 -24.81 -0.40
C GLN A 277 9.90 -23.97 -0.91
N ILE A 278 8.73 -24.09 -0.27
CA ILE A 278 7.54 -23.32 -0.63
C ILE A 278 7.78 -21.82 -0.41
N ARG A 279 8.36 -21.44 0.74
CA ARG A 279 8.70 -20.05 1.04
C ARG A 279 9.65 -19.49 -0.01
N ASN A 280 10.75 -20.17 -0.32
CA ASN A 280 11.73 -19.69 -1.28
C ASN A 280 11.13 -19.56 -2.68
N ALA A 281 10.25 -20.48 -3.09
CA ALA A 281 9.53 -20.37 -4.36
C ALA A 281 8.61 -19.15 -4.40
N LEU A 282 7.84 -18.90 -3.33
CA LEU A 282 6.96 -17.72 -3.23
C LEU A 282 7.75 -16.40 -3.24
N VAL A 283 8.89 -16.35 -2.53
CA VAL A 283 9.80 -15.20 -2.55
C VAL A 283 10.35 -14.97 -3.96
N LEU A 284 10.78 -16.03 -4.65
CA LEU A 284 11.29 -15.91 -6.03
C LEU A 284 10.22 -15.41 -6.99
N ILE A 285 8.99 -15.90 -6.88
CA ILE A 285 7.84 -15.43 -7.67
C ILE A 285 7.59 -13.95 -7.39
N LEU A 286 7.60 -13.53 -6.12
CA LEU A 286 7.40 -12.14 -5.74
C LEU A 286 8.48 -11.23 -6.34
N ILE A 287 9.75 -11.65 -6.27
CA ILE A 287 10.89 -10.92 -6.86
C ILE A 287 10.74 -10.81 -8.38
N ALA A 288 10.49 -11.94 -9.06
CA ALA A 288 10.33 -11.96 -10.51
C ALA A 288 9.17 -11.08 -10.98
N PHE A 289 8.03 -11.17 -10.28
CA PHE A 289 6.88 -10.32 -10.52
C PHE A 289 7.20 -8.84 -10.32
N TYR A 290 7.93 -8.50 -9.27
CA TYR A 290 8.31 -7.12 -8.98
C TYR A 290 9.28 -6.53 -10.01
N ILE A 291 10.24 -7.34 -10.47
CA ILE A 291 11.14 -6.98 -11.57
C ILE A 291 10.34 -6.74 -12.85
N TYR A 292 9.42 -7.65 -13.19
CA TYR A 292 8.56 -7.50 -14.36
C TYR A 292 7.75 -6.20 -14.30
N ILE A 293 7.03 -5.96 -13.20
CA ILE A 293 6.20 -4.77 -13.03
C ILE A 293 7.03 -3.48 -13.06
N SER A 294 8.17 -3.45 -12.39
CA SER A 294 8.99 -2.23 -12.32
C SER A 294 9.73 -1.96 -13.63
N ILE A 295 10.34 -2.99 -14.23
CA ILE A 295 11.19 -2.80 -15.42
C ILE A 295 10.35 -2.85 -16.69
N VAL A 296 9.59 -3.93 -16.90
CA VAL A 296 8.91 -4.20 -18.16
C VAL A 296 7.66 -3.36 -18.31
N VAL A 297 6.90 -3.16 -17.23
CA VAL A 297 5.60 -2.48 -17.29
C VAL A 297 5.71 -0.96 -17.09
N MET A 298 6.75 -0.47 -16.40
CA MET A 298 6.91 0.95 -16.06
C MET A 298 8.15 1.59 -16.71
N ILE A 299 9.36 1.11 -16.40
CA ILE A 299 10.61 1.78 -16.82
C ILE A 299 10.82 1.71 -18.33
N LEU A 300 10.74 0.52 -18.95
CA LEU A 300 10.96 0.40 -20.39
C LEU A 300 9.93 1.21 -21.20
N PRO A 301 8.61 1.13 -20.93
CA PRO A 301 7.63 1.96 -21.62
C PRO A 301 7.90 3.46 -21.47
N ALA A 302 8.29 3.93 -20.28
CA ALA A 302 8.62 5.34 -20.06
C ALA A 302 9.86 5.82 -20.85
N ILE A 303 10.81 4.92 -21.13
CA ILE A 303 12.01 5.23 -21.93
C ILE A 303 11.69 5.21 -23.43
N PHE A 304 10.96 4.21 -23.90
CA PHE A 304 10.74 3.99 -25.33
C PHE A 304 9.52 4.71 -25.91
N ASN A 305 8.54 5.03 -25.07
CA ASN A 305 7.33 5.78 -25.41
C ASN A 305 7.11 6.92 -24.40
N PRO A 306 8.02 7.92 -24.34
CA PRO A 306 7.90 9.03 -23.39
C PRO A 306 6.59 9.80 -23.65
N ILE A 307 5.86 10.08 -22.56
CA ILE A 307 4.63 10.89 -22.52
C ILE A 307 4.98 12.36 -22.76
#